data_AF-A0A3B8IFR2-F1
#
_entry.id   AF-A0A3B8IFR2-F1
#
_cell.length_a   1.000
_cell.length_b   1.000
_cell.length_c   1.000
_cell.angle_alpha   90.00
_cell.angle_beta   90.00
_cell.angle_gamma   90.00
#
_symmetry.space_group_name_H-M   'P 1'
#
loop_
_entity.id
_entity.type
_entity.pdbx_description
1 polymer ?
#
loop_
_entity_poly.entity_id
_entity_poly.type
_entity_poly.pdbx_seq_one_letter_code
_entity_poly.pdbx_strand_id
1 'polypeptide(L)' 'MIIRKNYTLGSILRSTSHHFVWLIPWASTVPLLYNVVGWDWLSIPWLPMAVVGTAVAFYVG' A
#
# COMPACT_ATOMS: atom_id res chain seq x y z
N MET A 1 10.96 4.04 21.01
CA MET A 1 9.87 5.01 21.17
C MET A 1 10.41 6.40 20.89
N ILE A 2 10.09 6.99 19.72
CA ILE A 2 10.55 8.34 19.37
C ILE A 2 9.51 9.31 19.93
N ILE A 3 9.82 9.94 21.06
CA ILE A 3 8.95 10.92 21.72
C ILE A 3 9.27 12.29 21.13
N ARG A 4 8.73 12.60 19.93
CA ARG A 4 8.75 13.97 19.37
C ARG A 4 7.32 14.49 19.28
N LYS A 5 7.09 15.65 19.91
CA LYS A 5 5.78 16.25 20.15
C LYS A 5 5.15 16.94 18.91
N ASN A 6 5.94 17.16 17.85
CA ASN A 6 5.50 17.74 16.59
C ASN A 6 6.05 16.91 15.41
N TYR A 7 5.17 16.27 14.65
CA TYR A 7 5.53 15.65 13.37
C TYR A 7 5.41 16.70 12.27
N THR A 8 6.55 17.24 11.81
CA THR A 8 6.56 18.03 10.58
C THR A 8 6.28 17.10 9.40
N LEU A 9 5.48 17.54 8.43
CA LEU A 9 5.17 16.79 7.19
C LEU A 9 6.44 16.22 6.52
N GLY A 10 7.53 17.00 6.50
CA GLY A 10 8.83 16.55 5.98
C GLY A 10 9.46 15.37 6.75
N SER A 11 9.23 15.25 8.06
CA SER A 11 9.73 14.12 8.86
C SER A 11 8.93 12.85 8.62
N ILE A 12 7.62 12.97 8.38
CA ILE A 12 6.75 11.82 8.05
C ILE A 12 7.12 11.32 6.65
N LEU A 13 7.21 12.22 5.67
CA LEU A 13 7.61 11.86 4.32
C LEU A 13 8.98 11.20 4.28
N ARG A 14 9.97 11.66 5.07
CA ARG A 14 11.30 11.05 5.09
C ARG A 14 11.32 9.64 5.70
N SER A 15 10.40 9.36 6.63
CA SER A 15 10.26 8.03 7.24
C SER A 15 9.47 7.06 6.33
N THR A 16 8.44 7.56 5.66
CA THR A 16 7.55 6.74 4.81
C THR A 16 8.08 6.59 3.38
N SER A 17 8.94 7.50 2.90
CA SER A 17 9.43 7.53 1.51
C SER A 17 10.10 6.23 1.06
N HIS A 18 10.83 5.55 1.95
CA HIS A 18 11.45 4.26 1.63
C HIS A 18 10.42 3.19 1.25
N HIS A 19 9.25 3.19 1.92
CA HIS A 19 8.19 2.23 1.64
C HIS A 19 7.52 2.51 0.29
N PHE A 20 7.36 3.79 -0.08
CA PHE A 20 6.78 4.17 -1.37
C PHE A 20 7.59 3.66 -2.57
N VAL A 21 8.93 3.65 -2.48
CA VAL A 21 9.81 3.25 -3.59
C VAL A 21 9.60 1.79 -4.00
N TRP A 22 9.29 0.89 -3.05
CA TRP A 22 9.03 -0.52 -3.37
C TRP A 22 7.54 -0.83 -3.57
N LEU A 23 6.65 -0.14 -2.83
CA LEU A 23 5.20 -0.39 -2.90
C LEU A 23 4.58 0.15 -4.19
N ILE A 24 5.02 1.30 -4.71
CA ILE A 24 4.46 1.87 -5.95
C ILE A 24 4.70 0.93 -7.15
N PRO A 25 5.94 0.47 -7.44
CA PRO A 25 6.17 -0.46 -8.52
C PRO A 25 5.32 -1.74 -8.39
N TRP A 26 5.21 -2.29 -7.17
CA TRP A 26 4.40 -3.49 -6.93
C TRP A 26 2.91 -3.25 -7.18
N ALA A 27 2.36 -2.17 -6.63
CA ALA A 27 0.96 -1.80 -6.76
C ALA A 27 0.58 -1.46 -8.21
N SER A 28 1.51 -0.92 -9.00
CA SER A 28 1.28 -0.60 -10.41
C SER A 28 1.50 -1.79 -11.35
N THR A 29 2.42 -2.71 -11.02
CA THR A 29 2.75 -3.87 -11.87
C THR A 29 1.55 -4.80 -12.05
N VAL A 30 0.81 -5.09 -10.98
CA VAL A 30 -0.35 -6.00 -11.02
C VAL A 30 -1.48 -5.52 -11.96
N PRO A 31 -2.00 -4.28 -11.86
CA PRO A 31 -3.03 -3.79 -12.77
C PRO A 31 -2.52 -3.56 -14.20
N LEU A 32 -1.23 -3.24 -14.38
CA LEU A 32 -0.61 -3.15 -15.71
C LEU A 32 -0.59 -4.52 -16.39
N LEU A 33 -0.17 -5.57 -15.69
CA LEU A 33 -0.20 -6.94 -16.20
C LEU A 33 -1.62 -7.40 -16.51
N TYR A 34 -2.59 -7.08 -15.65
CA TYR A 34 -4.00 -7.42 -15.86
C TYR A 34 -4.56 -6.79 -17.15
N ASN A 35 -4.38 -5.47 -17.33
CA ASN A 35 -4.95 -4.75 -18.47
C ASN A 35 -4.18 -4.94 -19.79
N VAL A 36 -2.85 -5.06 -19.74
CA VAL A 36 -2.02 -5.11 -20.97
C VAL A 36 -1.88 -6.54 -21.51
N VAL A 37 -1.80 -7.54 -20.62
CA VAL A 37 -1.61 -8.95 -21.00
C VAL A 37 -2.95 -9.69 -21.11
N GLY A 38 -4.05 -9.08 -20.67
CA GLY A 38 -5.39 -9.68 -20.72
C GLY A 38 -5.51 -10.89 -19.78
N TRP A 39 -4.86 -10.83 -18.62
CA TRP A 39 -4.77 -11.95 -17.68
C TRP A 39 -6.04 -12.04 -16.80
N ASP A 40 -7.21 -12.10 -17.44
CA ASP A 40 -8.54 -12.08 -16.80
C ASP A 40 -8.79 -13.30 -15.89
N TRP A 41 -8.00 -14.38 -16.08
CA TRP A 41 -8.00 -15.55 -15.20
C TRP A 41 -7.70 -15.16 -13.74
N LEU A 42 -6.87 -14.14 -13.52
CA LEU A 42 -6.52 -13.65 -12.20
C LEU A 42 -7.52 -12.58 -11.73
N SER A 43 -8.78 -12.97 -11.57
CA SER A 43 -9.82 -12.11 -10.99
C SER A 43 -9.54 -11.88 -9.50
N ILE A 44 -8.94 -10.74 -9.18
CA ILE A 44 -8.65 -10.35 -7.79
C ILE A 44 -9.96 -9.92 -7.12
N PRO A 45 -10.45 -10.64 -6.09
CA PRO A 45 -11.73 -10.32 -5.48
C PRO A 45 -11.59 -9.07 -4.58
N TRP A 46 -12.45 -8.08 -4.82
CA TRP A 46 -12.42 -6.81 -4.06
C TRP A 46 -12.81 -6.99 -2.59
N LEU A 47 -13.79 -7.86 -2.30
CA LEU A 47 -14.30 -8.07 -0.94
C LEU A 47 -13.21 -8.53 0.04
N PRO A 48 -12.47 -9.63 -0.21
CA PRO A 48 -11.41 -10.08 0.67
C PRO A 48 -10.28 -9.05 0.82
N MET A 49 -9.91 -8.36 -0.27
CA MET A 49 -8.90 -7.30 -0.24
C MET A 49 -9.29 -6.16 0.71
N ALA A 50 -10.52 -5.68 0.63
CA ALA A 50 -11.01 -4.63 1.51
C ALA A 50 -11.02 -5.05 2.98
N VAL A 51 -11.44 -6.30 3.27
CA VAL A 51 -11.46 -6.85 4.64
C VAL A 51 -10.05 -6.99 5.23
N VAL A 52 -9.07 -7.43 4.43
CA VAL A 52 -7.67 -7.51 4.88
C VAL A 52 -7.13 -6.10 5.18
N GLY A 53 -7.41 -5.13 4.29
CA GLY A 53 -6.98 -3.75 4.49
C GLY A 53 -7.53 -3.12 5.77
N THR A 54 -8.82 -3.33 6.06
CA THR A 54 -9.43 -2.83 7.30
C THR A 54 -8.88 -3.54 8.54
N ALA A 55 -8.70 -4.86 8.49
CA ALA A 55 -8.12 -5.62 9.60
C ALA A 55 -6.70 -5.14 9.94
N VAL A 56 -5.86 -4.87 8.94
CA VAL A 56 -4.50 -4.33 9.16
C VAL A 56 -4.54 -2.90 9.71
N ALA A 57 -5.46 -2.06 9.22
CA ALA A 57 -5.61 -0.70 9.76
C ALA A 57 -5.98 -0.72 11.26
N PHE A 58 -6.85 -1.64 11.69
CA PHE A 58 -7.17 -1.85 13.11
C PHE A 58 -6.03 -2.48 13.92
N TYR A 59 -5.17 -3.27 13.29
CA TYR A 59 -4.02 -3.87 13.97
C TYR A 59 -2.89 -2.87 14.22
N VAL A 60 -2.68 -1.93 13.29
CA VAL A 60 -1.58 -0.95 13.33
C VAL A 60 -1.97 0.34 14.07
N GLY A 61 -3.26 0.73 14.04
CA GLY A 61 -3.80 1.91 14.74
C GLY A 61 -4.07 1.66 16.22
#